data_AF-W9T2T3-F1
#
_entry.id   AF-W9T2T3-F1
#
_cell.length_a   1.000
_cell.length_b   1.000
_cell.length_c   1.000
_cell.angle_alpha   90.00
_cell.angle_beta   90.00
_cell.angle_gamma   90.00
#
_symmetry.space_group_name_H-M   'P 1'
#
loop_
_entity.id
_entity.type
_entity.pdbx_description
1 polymer ?
#
loop_
_entity_poly.entity_id
_entity_poly.type
_entity_poly.pdbx_seq_one_letter_code
_entity_poly.pdbx_strand_id
1 'polypeptide(L)'
;MKAKDIAELLDEPACTHNKKEKSGCAKPTPGATDGGCAFDGAQIALLPIADVAHIVHGPIACAGSSWDNRGTRSSGPQLYRIGMTTDLSEQDVIMGRAEKRLFHAIRQAVESYAPPAVFVYNTCVPALIGDDLDAVCKAASEHFATPVVPVDGAGFYGTKNLGNRIAGNAMVKHVIGTREPDPLPAGSERAGIRVHDVNLIGEYNIAGEFWHVLPLLDELGLRVLCTLSGDARFREVQTMHRAEVNMMVCSKAMLNVARKLQERFGTPWFEGSFYGITDTSQALRDFARLIGDADLASRTEALIAREEAKIRAALEPGANAWPASACCSTPAGSSPGR
;
A
#
# COMPACT_ATOMS: atom_id res chain seq x y z
N MET A 1 -1.34 3.80 20.39
CA MET A 1 -0.28 2.78 20.19
C MET A 1 0.72 2.84 21.34
N LYS A 2 1.21 1.72 21.87
CA LYS A 2 2.21 1.75 22.96
C LYS A 2 3.61 1.96 22.38
N ALA A 3 4.52 2.55 23.17
CA ALA A 3 5.91 2.79 22.74
C ALA A 3 6.65 1.53 22.29
N LYS A 4 6.30 0.37 22.85
CA LYS A 4 6.84 -0.95 22.46
C LYS A 4 6.44 -1.35 21.04
N ASP A 5 5.21 -1.07 20.63
CA ASP A 5 4.70 -1.41 19.30
C ASP A 5 5.39 -0.55 18.23
N ILE A 6 5.65 0.73 18.54
CA ILE A 6 6.43 1.62 17.67
C ILE A 6 7.87 1.12 17.56
N ALA A 7 8.49 0.68 18.66
CA ALA A 7 9.85 0.15 18.64
C ALA A 7 9.97 -1.11 17.75
N GLU A 8 8.99 -2.02 17.81
CA GLU A 8 8.93 -3.20 16.94
C GLU A 8 8.80 -2.81 15.45
N LEU A 9 8.02 -1.77 15.13
CA LEU A 9 7.90 -1.28 13.75
C LEU A 9 9.15 -0.55 13.27
N LEU A 10 9.95 0.01 14.18
CA LEU A 10 11.23 0.63 13.83
C LEU A 10 12.31 -0.43 13.59
N ASP A 11 12.25 -1.56 14.28
CA ASP A 11 13.14 -2.71 14.09
C ASP A 11 12.71 -3.59 12.91
N GLU A 12 13.19 -3.24 11.72
CA GLU A 12 12.96 -4.02 10.49
C GLU A 12 14.26 -4.71 10.06
N PRO A 13 14.50 -5.99 10.46
CA PRO A 13 15.77 -6.68 10.20
C PRO A 13 16.01 -6.94 8.71
N ALA A 14 14.95 -6.98 7.89
CA ALA A 14 15.05 -7.09 6.45
C ALA A 14 15.46 -5.77 5.76
N CYS A 15 15.44 -4.64 6.48
CA CYS A 15 15.85 -3.35 5.94
C CYS A 15 17.38 -3.22 6.00
N THR A 16 18.03 -3.02 4.86
CA THR A 16 19.49 -2.86 4.77
C THR A 16 20.04 -1.65 5.55
N HIS A 17 19.18 -0.65 5.84
CA HIS A 17 19.51 0.52 6.64
C HIS A 17 19.41 0.27 8.17
N ASN A 18 18.90 -0.88 8.61
CA ASN A 18 18.73 -1.22 10.02
C ASN A 18 19.99 -1.87 10.62
N LYS A 19 21.17 -1.27 10.38
CA LYS A 19 22.45 -1.78 10.91
C LYS A 19 22.97 -0.88 12.03
N LYS A 20 22.68 -1.27 13.28
CA LYS A 20 23.21 -0.85 14.61
C LYS A 20 22.14 -0.26 15.56
N GLU A 21 22.36 -0.47 16.85
CA GLU A 21 21.47 -0.36 18.03
C GLU A 21 20.60 0.90 18.21
N LYS A 22 20.67 1.92 17.35
CA LYS A 22 19.73 3.05 17.28
C LYS A 22 19.73 3.68 15.89
N SER A 23 18.86 3.24 14.97
CA SER A 23 18.54 4.02 13.77
C SER A 23 17.20 3.64 13.12
N GLY A 24 16.10 4.00 13.77
CA GLY A 24 14.86 4.31 13.05
C GLY A 24 15.05 5.56 12.17
N CYS A 25 14.15 5.81 11.20
CA CYS A 25 14.20 7.02 10.36
C CYS A 25 14.47 8.27 11.23
N ALA A 26 15.55 8.98 10.94
CA ALA A 26 16.00 10.11 11.77
C ALA A 26 14.88 11.13 11.96
N LYS A 27 14.77 11.69 13.18
CA LYS A 27 13.88 12.82 13.42
C LYS A 27 14.35 13.99 12.54
N PRO A 28 13.47 14.60 11.74
CA PRO A 28 13.87 15.72 10.91
C PRO A 28 14.26 16.92 11.78
N THR A 29 15.35 17.59 11.40
CA THR A 29 15.83 18.82 12.05
C THR A 29 14.93 19.98 11.63
N PRO A 30 14.55 20.90 12.53
CA PRO A 30 13.80 22.10 12.15
C PRO A 30 14.47 22.84 10.97
N GLY A 31 13.74 23.07 9.89
CA GLY A 31 14.26 23.66 8.64
C GLY A 31 14.58 22.67 7.51
N ALA A 32 14.54 21.36 7.76
CA ALA A 32 14.70 20.28 6.77
C ALA A 32 13.51 19.30 6.80
N THR A 33 12.29 19.83 6.99
CA THR A 33 11.10 19.09 7.46
C THR A 33 10.07 18.71 6.39
N ASP A 34 10.42 18.69 5.11
CA ASP A 34 9.45 18.40 4.01
C ASP A 34 8.96 16.93 3.98
N GLY A 35 9.37 16.10 4.95
CA GLY A 35 9.15 14.66 5.00
C GLY A 35 7.78 14.18 5.52
N GLY A 36 6.76 15.05 5.58
CA GLY A 36 5.42 14.81 6.13
C GLY A 36 5.35 13.93 7.40
N CYS A 37 4.17 13.38 7.70
CA CYS A 37 3.92 12.69 8.98
C CYS A 37 3.52 11.22 8.80
N ALA A 38 3.46 10.47 9.90
CA ALA A 38 3.04 9.08 9.89
C ALA A 38 1.61 8.90 9.34
N PHE A 39 0.70 9.84 9.61
CA PHE A 39 -0.67 9.79 9.08
C PHE A 39 -0.66 9.87 7.55
N ASP A 40 0.09 10.82 7.01
CA ASP A 40 0.25 10.99 5.56
C ASP A 40 0.81 9.71 4.91
N GLY A 41 1.82 9.09 5.54
CA GLY A 41 2.34 7.80 5.09
C GLY A 41 1.33 6.66 5.13
N ALA A 42 0.52 6.56 6.19
CA ALA A 42 -0.49 5.53 6.34
C ALA A 42 -1.66 5.72 5.35
N GLN A 43 -2.07 6.97 5.13
CA GLN A 43 -3.10 7.30 4.15
C GLN A 43 -2.61 7.04 2.73
N ILE A 44 -1.39 7.47 2.37
CA ILE A 44 -0.79 7.16 1.05
C ILE A 44 -0.78 5.65 0.78
N ALA A 45 -0.48 4.86 1.81
CA ALA A 45 -0.39 3.41 1.72
C ALA A 45 -1.74 2.72 1.47
N LEU A 46 -2.84 3.22 2.03
CA LEU A 46 -4.12 2.50 2.06
C LEU A 46 -5.25 3.16 1.27
N LEU A 47 -5.16 4.48 1.03
CA LEU A 47 -6.15 5.24 0.26
C LEU A 47 -6.41 4.65 -1.13
N PRO A 48 -5.43 4.06 -1.85
CA PRO A 48 -5.68 3.41 -3.14
C PRO A 48 -6.62 2.20 -3.13
N ILE A 49 -7.04 1.69 -1.96
CA ILE A 49 -8.08 0.66 -1.84
C ILE A 49 -9.43 1.32 -2.09
N ALA A 50 -9.96 1.11 -3.29
CA ALA A 50 -10.88 2.06 -3.92
C ALA A 50 -12.34 1.95 -3.45
N ASP A 51 -12.75 0.79 -2.97
CA ASP A 51 -14.09 0.47 -2.49
C ASP A 51 -14.29 0.72 -1.00
N VAL A 52 -13.23 1.03 -0.24
CA VAL A 52 -13.30 1.23 1.21
C VAL A 52 -13.65 2.67 1.57
N ALA A 53 -14.41 2.85 2.65
CA ALA A 53 -14.63 4.16 3.25
C ALA A 53 -13.44 4.55 4.15
N HIS A 54 -12.75 5.63 3.81
CA HIS A 54 -11.56 6.10 4.52
C HIS A 54 -11.90 7.28 5.43
N ILE A 55 -12.08 7.03 6.73
CA ILE A 55 -12.44 8.05 7.72
C ILE A 55 -11.18 8.57 8.42
N VAL A 56 -10.90 9.86 8.28
CA VAL A 56 -9.87 10.55 9.05
C VAL A 56 -10.45 10.98 10.39
N HIS A 57 -10.00 10.38 11.49
CA HIS A 57 -10.45 10.75 12.81
C HIS A 57 -9.59 11.91 13.35
N GLY A 58 -10.13 13.12 13.29
CA GLY A 58 -9.44 14.34 13.71
C GLY A 58 -10.15 15.63 13.29
N PRO A 59 -9.53 16.79 13.56
CA PRO A 59 -9.94 18.07 12.98
C PRO A 59 -9.75 18.10 11.45
N ILE A 60 -10.40 19.05 10.77
CA ILE A 60 -10.37 19.18 9.30
C ILE A 60 -8.97 19.28 8.68
N ALA A 61 -7.97 19.80 9.39
CA ALA A 61 -6.65 20.12 8.83
C ALA A 61 -5.96 18.93 8.13
N CYS A 62 -6.06 17.73 8.71
CA CYS A 62 -5.48 16.51 8.14
C CYS A 62 -6.20 16.13 6.83
N ALA A 63 -7.52 15.96 6.90
CA ALA A 63 -8.31 15.51 5.76
C ALA A 63 -8.34 16.56 4.63
N GLY A 64 -8.50 17.84 4.95
CA GLY A 64 -8.60 18.91 3.95
C GLY A 64 -7.34 19.11 3.11
N SER A 65 -6.16 18.81 3.67
CA SER A 65 -4.88 19.01 2.97
C SER A 65 -4.42 17.77 2.20
N SER A 66 -4.84 16.56 2.62
CA SER A 66 -4.42 15.30 2.00
C SER A 66 -5.43 14.72 1.02
N TRP A 67 -6.65 15.28 0.98
CA TRP A 67 -7.72 14.79 0.12
C TRP A 67 -7.36 14.87 -1.37
N ASP A 68 -7.51 13.73 -2.07
CA ASP A 68 -7.30 13.54 -3.52
C ASP A 68 -5.89 13.92 -4.03
N ASN A 69 -4.88 13.99 -3.15
CA ASN A 69 -3.55 14.51 -3.50
C ASN A 69 -2.60 13.47 -4.14
N ARG A 70 -3.00 12.20 -4.25
CA ARG A 70 -2.07 11.12 -4.65
C ARG A 70 -2.05 10.80 -6.15
N GLY A 71 -3.13 11.07 -6.87
CA GLY A 71 -3.23 10.78 -8.31
C GLY A 71 -3.34 9.30 -8.67
N THR A 72 -3.65 8.42 -7.70
CA THR A 72 -4.00 7.02 -7.95
C THR A 72 -5.28 6.92 -8.77
N ARG A 73 -5.29 6.01 -9.75
CA ARG A 73 -6.48 5.71 -10.55
C ARG A 73 -7.13 4.40 -10.11
N SER A 74 -8.46 4.35 -10.19
CA SER A 74 -9.23 3.12 -10.06
C SER A 74 -10.03 2.83 -11.32
N SER A 75 -10.15 1.55 -11.67
CA SER A 75 -10.95 1.04 -12.77
C SER A 75 -12.44 0.89 -12.44
N GLY A 76 -12.86 1.16 -11.19
CA GLY A 76 -14.26 1.01 -10.79
C GLY A 76 -14.70 1.98 -9.69
N PRO A 77 -14.90 1.50 -8.44
CA PRO A 77 -15.40 2.31 -7.34
C PRO A 77 -14.47 3.50 -7.06
N GLN A 78 -15.06 4.61 -6.64
CA GLN A 78 -14.35 5.85 -6.36
C GLN A 78 -14.59 6.32 -4.92
N LEU A 79 -14.94 5.41 -4.01
CA LEU A 79 -15.30 5.77 -2.64
C LEU A 79 -14.11 6.40 -1.90
N TYR A 80 -12.90 5.92 -2.17
CA TYR A 80 -11.66 6.49 -1.65
C TYR A 80 -11.42 7.97 -2.02
N ARG A 81 -12.07 8.46 -3.09
CA ARG A 81 -11.99 9.87 -3.50
C ARG A 81 -12.93 10.77 -2.70
N ILE A 82 -13.80 10.23 -1.85
CA ILE A 82 -14.63 11.03 -0.96
C ILE A 82 -13.84 11.32 0.32
N GLY A 83 -13.58 12.59 0.61
CA GLY A 83 -12.92 12.99 1.84
C GLY A 83 -13.84 12.83 3.04
N MET A 84 -13.67 11.75 3.81
CA MET A 84 -14.44 11.52 5.04
C MET A 84 -13.60 11.87 6.27
N THR A 85 -14.18 12.66 7.17
CA THR A 85 -13.54 13.05 8.43
C THR A 85 -14.57 13.19 9.54
N THR A 86 -14.15 12.98 10.79
CA THR A 86 -15.00 13.27 11.95
C THR A 86 -15.12 14.76 12.24
N ASP A 87 -14.25 15.59 11.66
CA ASP A 87 -14.17 17.06 11.83
C ASP A 87 -14.33 17.52 13.29
N LEU A 88 -13.44 17.03 14.15
CA LEU A 88 -13.54 17.27 15.60
C LEU A 88 -13.52 18.77 15.93
N SER A 89 -14.54 19.20 16.67
CA SER A 89 -14.59 20.56 17.22
C SER A 89 -13.82 20.62 18.54
N GLU A 90 -13.51 21.82 18.99
CA GLU A 90 -12.90 22.06 20.31
C GLU A 90 -13.72 21.41 21.44
N GLN A 91 -15.05 21.50 21.36
CA GLN A 91 -15.94 20.88 22.35
C GLN A 91 -15.83 19.36 22.36
N ASP A 92 -15.59 18.71 21.21
CA ASP A 92 -15.43 17.26 21.18
C ASP A 92 -14.15 16.82 21.86
N VAL A 93 -13.09 17.61 21.72
CA VAL A 93 -11.78 17.37 22.36
C VAL A 93 -11.87 17.60 23.86
N ILE A 94 -12.44 18.73 24.30
CA ILE A 94 -12.54 19.09 25.73
C ILE A 94 -13.46 18.12 26.49
N MET A 95 -14.61 17.76 25.88
CA MET A 95 -15.64 16.97 26.56
C MET A 95 -15.49 15.46 26.35
N GLY A 96 -14.41 15.00 25.69
CA GLY A 96 -14.18 13.58 25.41
C GLY A 96 -15.28 12.95 24.55
N ARG A 97 -15.84 13.71 23.58
CA ARG A 97 -16.89 13.22 22.68
C ARG A 97 -16.34 12.66 21.37
N ALA A 98 -15.03 12.72 21.18
CA ALA A 98 -14.36 12.29 19.95
C ALA A 98 -14.69 10.82 19.60
N GLU A 99 -14.61 9.88 20.56
CA GLU A 99 -14.99 8.47 20.35
C GLU A 99 -16.45 8.29 19.92
N LYS A 100 -17.39 9.00 20.58
CA LYS A 100 -18.82 8.96 20.22
C LYS A 100 -19.05 9.53 18.83
N ARG A 101 -18.34 10.59 18.47
CA ARG A 101 -18.41 11.21 17.16
C ARG A 101 -17.86 10.28 16.08
N LEU A 102 -16.79 9.53 16.39
CA LEU A 102 -16.26 8.50 15.52
C LEU A 102 -17.29 7.38 15.28
N PHE A 103 -17.92 6.85 16.33
CA PHE A 103 -18.95 5.80 16.17
C PHE A 103 -20.09 6.25 15.25
N HIS A 104 -20.59 7.49 15.42
CA HIS A 104 -21.61 8.06 14.53
C HIS A 104 -21.11 8.35 13.12
N ALA A 105 -19.84 8.72 12.94
CA ALA A 105 -19.24 8.90 11.62
C ALA A 105 -19.14 7.56 10.86
N ILE A 106 -18.76 6.48 11.55
CA ILE A 106 -18.77 5.13 10.98
C ILE A 106 -20.19 4.73 10.59
N ARG A 107 -21.17 4.96 11.48
CA ARG A 107 -22.59 4.75 11.17
C ARG A 107 -23.01 5.45 9.88
N GLN A 108 -22.70 6.74 9.77
CA GLN A 108 -23.06 7.54 8.60
C GLN A 108 -22.41 6.99 7.33
N ALA A 109 -21.13 6.60 7.39
CA ALA A 109 -20.43 6.02 6.25
C ALA A 109 -21.07 4.70 5.81
N VAL A 110 -21.41 3.82 6.76
CA VAL A 110 -22.03 2.53 6.48
C VAL A 110 -23.44 2.68 5.92
N GLU A 111 -24.29 3.49 6.55
CA GLU A 111 -25.68 3.71 6.10
C GLU A 111 -25.76 4.44 4.75
N SER A 112 -24.82 5.35 4.46
CA SER A 112 -24.88 6.17 3.23
C SER A 112 -24.24 5.51 2.01
N TYR A 113 -23.15 4.77 2.22
CA TYR A 113 -22.33 4.24 1.11
C TYR A 113 -22.27 2.71 1.05
N ALA A 114 -22.71 2.01 2.11
CA ALA A 114 -22.64 0.55 2.23
C ALA A 114 -21.29 -0.05 1.78
N PRO A 115 -20.14 0.43 2.31
CA PRO A 115 -18.84 -0.04 1.88
C PRO A 115 -18.56 -1.47 2.38
N PRO A 116 -17.71 -2.24 1.68
CA PRO A 116 -17.24 -3.55 2.13
C PRO A 116 -16.40 -3.48 3.41
N ALA A 117 -15.72 -2.35 3.67
CA ALA A 117 -15.00 -2.09 4.92
C ALA A 117 -14.88 -0.58 5.19
N VAL A 118 -14.54 -0.23 6.42
CA VAL A 118 -14.24 1.14 6.86
C VAL A 118 -12.85 1.19 7.48
N PHE A 119 -11.99 2.07 6.99
CA PHE A 119 -10.68 2.31 7.59
C PHE A 119 -10.71 3.61 8.37
N VAL A 120 -10.27 3.55 9.62
CA VAL A 120 -10.23 4.73 10.50
C VAL A 120 -8.79 5.11 10.79
N TYR A 121 -8.40 6.30 10.37
CA TYR A 121 -7.05 6.82 10.56
C TYR A 121 -7.00 7.71 11.81
N ASN A 122 -6.15 7.34 12.77
CA ASN A 122 -5.90 8.17 13.94
C ASN A 122 -5.01 9.36 13.58
N THR A 123 -5.34 10.54 14.10
CA THR A 123 -4.54 11.77 13.93
C THR A 123 -3.93 12.22 15.26
N CYS A 124 -3.21 13.34 15.25
CA CYS A 124 -2.48 13.82 16.42
C CYS A 124 -3.39 14.12 17.63
N VAL A 125 -4.57 14.70 17.40
CA VAL A 125 -5.44 15.17 18.49
C VAL A 125 -6.09 13.99 19.24
N PRO A 126 -6.78 13.04 18.58
CA PRO A 126 -7.39 11.91 19.30
C PRO A 126 -6.36 11.01 19.97
N ALA A 127 -5.19 10.82 19.35
CA ALA A 127 -4.08 10.08 19.95
C ALA A 127 -3.52 10.75 21.23
N LEU A 128 -3.57 12.09 21.31
CA LEU A 128 -3.05 12.85 22.45
C LEU A 128 -4.02 12.82 23.65
N ILE A 129 -5.32 12.91 23.39
CA ILE A 129 -6.35 12.82 24.44
C ILE A 129 -6.56 11.38 24.93
N GLY A 130 -6.09 10.40 24.16
CA GLY A 130 -6.07 8.99 24.56
C GLY A 130 -7.30 8.20 24.14
N ASP A 131 -7.93 8.57 23.02
CA ASP A 131 -9.07 7.84 22.47
C ASP A 131 -8.73 6.37 22.18
N ASP A 132 -9.60 5.45 22.60
CA ASP A 132 -9.45 4.02 22.36
C ASP A 132 -10.04 3.62 20.99
N LEU A 133 -9.26 3.87 19.96
CA LEU A 133 -9.65 3.58 18.57
C LEU A 133 -9.95 2.08 18.35
N ASP A 134 -9.16 1.19 18.96
CA ASP A 134 -9.33 -0.26 18.80
C ASP A 134 -10.68 -0.71 19.37
N ALA A 135 -11.06 -0.23 20.56
CA ALA A 135 -12.34 -0.54 21.18
C ALA A 135 -13.53 -0.01 20.36
N VAL A 136 -13.46 1.24 19.88
CA VAL A 136 -14.53 1.85 19.08
C VAL A 136 -14.69 1.13 17.74
N CYS A 137 -13.59 0.83 17.04
CA CYS A 137 -13.62 0.10 15.78
C CYS A 137 -14.21 -1.31 15.96
N LYS A 138 -13.83 -2.02 17.02
CA LYS A 138 -14.40 -3.33 17.34
C LYS A 138 -15.91 -3.25 17.59
N ALA A 139 -16.35 -2.33 18.44
CA ALA A 139 -17.77 -2.14 18.75
C ALA A 139 -18.58 -1.75 17.51
N ALA A 140 -18.05 -0.87 16.67
CA ALA A 140 -18.69 -0.48 15.41
C ALA A 140 -18.75 -1.66 14.42
N SER A 141 -17.69 -2.45 14.33
CA SER A 141 -17.65 -3.62 13.46
C SER A 141 -18.69 -4.68 13.84
N GLU A 142 -18.88 -4.92 15.15
CA GLU A 142 -19.90 -5.82 15.67
C GLU A 142 -21.32 -5.27 15.46
N HIS A 143 -21.52 -3.97 15.67
CA HIS A 143 -22.85 -3.34 15.60
C HIS A 143 -23.37 -3.19 14.16
N PHE A 144 -22.51 -2.82 13.22
CA PHE A 144 -22.89 -2.57 11.82
C PHE A 144 -22.66 -3.76 10.89
N ALA A 145 -22.05 -4.85 11.38
CA ALA A 145 -21.65 -6.01 10.57
C ALA A 145 -20.75 -5.66 9.37
N THR A 146 -20.03 -4.53 9.44
CA THR A 146 -19.04 -4.10 8.44
C THR A 146 -17.66 -4.12 9.09
N PRO A 147 -16.63 -4.72 8.47
CA PRO A 147 -15.26 -4.68 8.98
C PRO A 147 -14.77 -3.23 9.17
N VAL A 148 -14.37 -2.88 10.40
CA VAL A 148 -13.76 -1.58 10.71
C VAL A 148 -12.31 -1.78 11.13
N VAL A 149 -11.37 -1.23 10.36
CA VAL A 149 -9.93 -1.40 10.60
C VAL A 149 -9.34 -0.14 11.24
N PRO A 150 -8.80 -0.23 12.47
CA PRO A 150 -8.10 0.87 13.11
C PRO A 150 -6.68 1.02 12.52
N VAL A 151 -6.35 2.22 12.07
CA VAL A 151 -5.01 2.59 11.56
C VAL A 151 -4.45 3.70 12.44
N ASP A 152 -3.75 3.31 13.49
CA ASP A 152 -3.18 4.24 14.46
C ASP A 152 -1.85 4.84 13.98
N GLY A 153 -1.96 5.76 13.02
CA GLY A 153 -0.85 6.46 12.36
C GLY A 153 -0.69 7.90 12.80
N ALA A 154 -0.90 8.25 14.08
CA ALA A 154 -0.86 9.64 14.52
C ALA A 154 0.43 10.36 14.07
N GLY A 155 0.29 11.58 13.53
CA GLY A 155 1.36 12.25 12.79
C GLY A 155 2.66 12.46 13.59
N PHE A 156 2.57 12.66 14.90
CA PHE A 156 3.74 12.87 15.77
C PHE A 156 4.53 11.58 16.07
N TYR A 157 4.04 10.40 15.65
CA TYR A 157 4.76 9.14 15.84
C TYR A 157 6.05 9.08 15.02
N GLY A 158 6.07 9.70 13.85
CA GLY A 158 7.26 9.71 13.00
C GLY A 158 6.98 10.18 11.57
N THR A 159 7.84 9.72 10.66
CA THR A 159 7.82 10.10 9.23
C THR A 159 6.82 9.26 8.43
N LYS A 160 6.61 9.62 7.15
CA LYS A 160 5.79 8.85 6.21
C LYS A 160 6.17 7.37 6.13
N ASN A 161 7.45 7.03 6.24
CA ASN A 161 7.91 5.64 6.19
C ASN A 161 7.36 4.82 7.37
N LEU A 162 7.31 5.41 8.57
CA LEU A 162 6.69 4.77 9.72
C LEU A 162 5.18 4.59 9.49
N GLY A 163 4.52 5.59 8.91
CA GLY A 163 3.12 5.51 8.49
C GLY A 163 2.81 4.32 7.58
N ASN A 164 3.64 4.12 6.55
CA ASN A 164 3.52 2.97 5.64
C ASN A 164 3.67 1.63 6.37
N ARG A 165 4.61 1.53 7.32
CA ARG A 165 4.77 0.32 8.15
C ARG A 165 3.57 0.06 9.04
N ILE A 166 2.99 1.11 9.65
CA ILE A 166 1.78 1.02 10.47
C ILE A 166 0.61 0.53 9.63
N ALA A 167 0.40 1.12 8.45
CA ALA A 167 -0.63 0.70 7.50
C ALA A 167 -0.48 -0.77 7.08
N GLY A 168 0.73 -1.17 6.67
CA GLY A 168 1.03 -2.55 6.31
C GLY A 168 0.77 -3.53 7.46
N ASN A 169 1.16 -3.17 8.69
CA ASN A 169 0.90 -3.99 9.87
C ASN A 169 -0.60 -4.11 10.19
N ALA A 170 -1.35 -3.02 10.02
CA ALA A 170 -2.81 -3.04 10.19
C ALA A 170 -3.47 -4.01 9.21
N MET A 171 -3.06 -4.02 7.93
CA MET A 171 -3.57 -4.97 6.93
C MET A 171 -3.24 -6.42 7.29
N VAL A 172 -1.99 -6.71 7.67
CA VAL A 172 -1.56 -8.06 8.07
C VAL A 172 -2.27 -8.55 9.34
N LYS A 173 -2.61 -7.65 10.27
CA LYS A 173 -3.25 -7.99 11.54
C LYS A 173 -4.77 -8.17 11.40
N HIS A 174 -5.43 -7.33 10.62
CA HIS A 174 -6.89 -7.24 10.62
C HIS A 174 -7.58 -7.72 9.33
N VAL A 175 -6.87 -7.75 8.19
CA VAL A 175 -7.49 -7.95 6.87
C VAL A 175 -7.00 -9.21 6.16
N ILE A 176 -5.69 -9.39 6.06
CA ILE A 176 -5.11 -10.50 5.28
C ILE A 176 -5.42 -11.85 5.95
N GLY A 177 -5.88 -12.83 5.18
CA GLY A 177 -6.23 -14.16 5.66
C GLY A 177 -7.68 -14.31 6.13
N THR A 178 -8.51 -13.28 5.93
CA THR A 178 -9.93 -13.32 6.35
C THR A 178 -10.88 -13.89 5.29
N ARG A 179 -10.40 -14.14 4.06
CA ARG A 179 -11.19 -14.65 2.94
C ARG A 179 -10.33 -15.45 1.98
N GLU A 180 -10.86 -16.54 1.42
CA GLU A 180 -10.18 -17.32 0.38
C GLU A 180 -10.32 -16.68 -1.01
N PRO A 181 -9.33 -16.87 -1.92
CA PRO A 181 -9.38 -16.37 -3.29
C PRO A 181 -10.63 -16.80 -4.04
N ASP A 182 -11.14 -15.91 -4.88
CA ASP A 182 -12.19 -16.26 -5.82
C ASP A 182 -11.68 -17.30 -6.82
N PRO A 183 -12.56 -18.18 -7.35
CA PRO A 183 -12.20 -19.01 -8.48
C PRO A 183 -11.88 -18.14 -9.70
N LEU A 184 -11.11 -18.69 -10.64
CA LEU A 184 -10.86 -18.02 -11.91
C LEU A 184 -12.19 -17.76 -12.64
N PRO A 185 -12.34 -16.59 -13.30
CA PRO A 185 -13.50 -16.33 -14.13
C PRO A 185 -13.70 -17.43 -15.18
N ALA A 186 -14.93 -17.91 -15.35
CA ALA A 186 -15.22 -18.95 -16.32
C ALA A 186 -14.83 -18.50 -17.75
N GLY A 187 -13.98 -19.28 -18.41
CA GLY A 187 -13.48 -18.98 -19.76
C GLY A 187 -12.21 -18.11 -19.81
N SER A 188 -11.63 -17.70 -18.67
CA SER A 188 -10.32 -17.03 -18.65
C SER A 188 -9.15 -18.02 -18.76
N GLU A 189 -9.41 -19.32 -18.61
CA GLU A 189 -8.41 -20.37 -18.73
C GLU A 189 -7.91 -20.49 -20.16
N ARG A 190 -6.59 -20.43 -20.35
CA ARG A 190 -5.94 -20.65 -21.64
C ARG A 190 -5.41 -22.07 -21.69
N ALA A 191 -5.76 -22.80 -22.75
CA ALA A 191 -5.31 -24.18 -22.92
C ALA A 191 -3.78 -24.27 -22.89
N GLY A 192 -3.25 -25.09 -21.97
CA GLY A 192 -1.81 -25.31 -21.83
C GLY A 192 -1.06 -24.29 -20.96
N ILE A 193 -1.72 -23.27 -20.40
CA ILE A 193 -1.09 -22.29 -19.51
C ILE A 193 -1.57 -22.52 -18.08
N ARG A 194 -0.65 -22.89 -17.19
CA ARG A 194 -0.91 -22.92 -15.76
C ARG A 194 -0.97 -21.48 -15.22
N VAL A 195 -2.01 -21.20 -14.44
CA VAL A 195 -2.16 -19.92 -13.75
C VAL A 195 -1.44 -19.98 -12.41
N HIS A 196 -0.65 -18.95 -12.12
CA HIS A 196 0.06 -18.80 -10.85
C HIS A 196 -0.41 -17.53 -10.15
N ASP A 197 -0.71 -17.65 -8.85
CA ASP A 197 -1.22 -16.55 -8.05
C ASP A 197 -0.05 -15.75 -7.44
N VAL A 198 -0.01 -14.44 -7.66
CA VAL A 198 1.05 -13.54 -7.17
C VAL A 198 0.47 -12.28 -6.52
N ASN A 199 1.24 -11.61 -5.66
CA ASN A 199 0.92 -10.27 -5.17
C ASN A 199 2.00 -9.26 -5.52
N LEU A 200 1.58 -8.00 -5.67
CA LEU A 200 2.46 -6.85 -5.76
C LEU A 200 2.26 -5.97 -4.53
N ILE A 201 3.31 -5.74 -3.75
CA ILE A 201 3.28 -4.98 -2.52
C ILE A 201 4.05 -3.67 -2.73
N GLY A 202 3.39 -2.53 -2.52
CA GLY A 202 3.95 -1.20 -2.74
C GLY A 202 3.69 -0.62 -4.13
N GLU A 203 2.89 -1.30 -4.97
CA GLU A 203 2.40 -0.76 -6.24
C GLU A 203 1.12 0.05 -6.00
N TYR A 204 1.10 1.32 -6.39
CA TYR A 204 0.05 2.29 -6.04
C TYR A 204 -0.80 2.73 -7.24
N ASN A 205 -0.49 2.24 -8.44
CA ASN A 205 -1.16 2.61 -9.70
C ASN A 205 -1.28 4.14 -9.88
N ILE A 206 -0.17 4.86 -9.66
CA ILE A 206 -0.15 6.31 -9.77
C ILE A 206 -0.26 6.65 -11.27
N ALA A 207 -1.16 7.58 -11.60
CA ALA A 207 -1.46 7.94 -12.99
C ALA A 207 -1.90 6.78 -13.91
N GLY A 208 -2.20 5.60 -13.37
CA GLY A 208 -2.55 4.42 -14.18
C GLY A 208 -1.35 3.63 -14.69
N GLU A 209 -0.14 3.83 -14.13
CA GLU A 209 1.08 3.16 -14.59
C GLU A 209 0.97 1.63 -14.56
N PHE A 210 0.30 1.07 -13.55
CA PHE A 210 0.18 -0.37 -13.38
C PHE A 210 -0.66 -1.02 -14.48
N TRP A 211 -1.57 -0.28 -15.11
CA TRP A 211 -2.36 -0.78 -16.25
C TRP A 211 -1.51 -1.08 -17.48
N HIS A 212 -0.26 -0.61 -17.55
CA HIS A 212 0.70 -1.01 -18.58
C HIS A 212 1.42 -2.32 -18.26
N VAL A 213 1.55 -2.66 -16.98
CA VAL A 213 2.24 -3.88 -16.51
C VAL A 213 1.28 -5.06 -16.43
N LEU A 214 0.03 -4.83 -16.02
CA LEU A 214 -0.98 -5.89 -15.85
C LEU A 214 -1.16 -6.78 -17.10
N PRO A 215 -1.23 -6.25 -18.34
CA PRO A 215 -1.33 -7.09 -19.54
C PRO A 215 -0.13 -8.03 -19.75
N LEU A 216 1.07 -7.63 -19.31
CA LEU A 216 2.27 -8.47 -19.40
C LEU A 216 2.17 -9.65 -18.42
N LEU A 217 1.69 -9.40 -17.20
CA LEU A 217 1.47 -10.44 -16.20
C LEU A 217 0.36 -11.41 -16.64
N ASP A 218 -0.74 -10.88 -17.18
CA ASP A 218 -1.85 -11.67 -17.73
C ASP A 218 -1.42 -12.52 -18.94
N GLU A 219 -0.52 -12.03 -19.79
CA GLU A 219 0.05 -12.80 -20.89
C GLU A 219 0.85 -14.01 -20.38
N LEU A 220 1.60 -13.81 -19.28
CA LEU A 220 2.37 -14.85 -18.61
C LEU A 220 1.53 -15.78 -17.74
N GLY A 221 0.22 -15.57 -17.63
CA GLY A 221 -0.64 -16.38 -16.75
C GLY A 221 -0.35 -16.16 -15.28
N LEU A 222 0.25 -15.02 -14.92
CA LEU A 222 0.42 -14.59 -13.54
C LEU A 222 -0.83 -13.84 -13.11
N ARG A 223 -1.67 -14.51 -12.31
CA ARG A 223 -2.85 -13.90 -11.72
C ARG A 223 -2.42 -13.06 -10.52
N VAL A 224 -2.66 -11.76 -10.61
CA VAL A 224 -2.46 -10.87 -9.46
C VAL A 224 -3.66 -11.00 -8.52
N LEU A 225 -3.45 -11.58 -7.34
CA LEU A 225 -4.49 -11.66 -6.30
C LEU A 225 -4.76 -10.29 -5.69
N CYS A 226 -3.70 -9.52 -5.42
CA CYS A 226 -3.79 -8.18 -4.90
C CYS A 226 -2.57 -7.33 -5.28
N THR A 227 -2.83 -6.09 -5.65
CA THR A 227 -1.89 -4.98 -5.68
C THR A 227 -2.04 -4.17 -4.40
N LEU A 228 -1.20 -4.37 -3.39
CA LEU A 228 -1.26 -3.55 -2.18
C LEU A 228 -0.56 -2.21 -2.47
N SER A 229 -1.25 -1.13 -2.84
CA SER A 229 -2.72 -0.90 -2.78
C SER A 229 -3.37 -0.39 -4.09
N GLY A 230 -2.61 -0.19 -5.17
CA GLY A 230 -3.07 0.47 -6.40
C GLY A 230 -4.23 -0.23 -7.10
N ASP A 231 -5.36 0.47 -7.27
CA ASP A 231 -6.62 -0.06 -7.83
C ASP A 231 -7.14 -1.34 -7.14
N ALA A 232 -6.77 -1.58 -5.89
CA ALA A 232 -7.23 -2.75 -5.15
C ALA A 232 -8.67 -2.62 -4.65
N ARG A 233 -9.28 -3.77 -4.38
CA ARG A 233 -10.54 -3.91 -3.63
C ARG A 233 -10.27 -4.53 -2.27
N PHE A 234 -11.11 -4.23 -1.28
CA PHE A 234 -10.96 -4.81 0.05
C PHE A 234 -10.88 -6.35 0.01
N ARG A 235 -11.76 -6.98 -0.79
CA ARG A 235 -11.81 -8.43 -0.98
C ARG A 235 -10.52 -9.05 -1.51
N GLU A 236 -9.71 -8.30 -2.26
CA GLU A 236 -8.45 -8.76 -2.84
C GLU A 236 -7.36 -8.79 -1.77
N VAL A 237 -7.30 -7.74 -0.94
CA VAL A 237 -6.37 -7.65 0.20
C VAL A 237 -6.58 -8.82 1.17
N GLN A 238 -7.83 -9.26 1.37
CA GLN A 238 -8.14 -10.39 2.25
C GLN A 238 -7.50 -11.71 1.79
N THR A 239 -7.23 -11.86 0.50
CA THR A 239 -6.79 -13.11 -0.15
C THR A 239 -5.27 -13.21 -0.36
N MET A 240 -4.52 -12.19 0.06
CA MET A 240 -3.07 -12.10 -0.16
C MET A 240 -2.27 -13.27 0.41
N HIS A 241 -2.78 -13.98 1.42
CA HIS A 241 -2.12 -15.13 2.05
C HIS A 241 -2.00 -16.36 1.15
N ARG A 242 -2.70 -16.41 0.02
CA ARG A 242 -2.66 -17.55 -0.93
C ARG A 242 -1.72 -17.37 -2.11
N ALA A 243 -1.04 -16.24 -2.22
CA ALA A 243 -0.07 -16.06 -3.30
C ALA A 243 1.09 -17.06 -3.19
N GLU A 244 1.57 -17.50 -4.34
CA GLU A 244 2.78 -18.31 -4.50
C GLU A 244 4.03 -17.46 -4.35
N VAL A 245 4.00 -16.20 -4.81
CA VAL A 245 5.12 -15.26 -4.71
C VAL A 245 4.60 -13.84 -4.44
N ASN A 246 5.28 -13.13 -3.53
CA ASN A 246 5.07 -11.70 -3.27
C ASN A 246 6.23 -10.87 -3.86
N MET A 247 5.93 -9.88 -4.68
CA MET A 247 6.94 -8.91 -5.13
C MET A 247 6.80 -7.60 -4.39
N MET A 248 7.91 -7.06 -3.90
CA MET A 248 7.98 -5.69 -3.37
C MET A 248 8.36 -4.73 -4.49
N VAL A 249 7.43 -3.83 -4.81
CA VAL A 249 7.59 -2.84 -5.86
C VAL A 249 8.06 -1.53 -5.25
N CYS A 250 9.32 -1.16 -5.52
CA CYS A 250 9.93 0.15 -5.24
C CYS A 250 9.90 0.69 -3.78
N SER A 251 9.14 0.09 -2.87
CA SER A 251 8.85 0.59 -1.53
C SER A 251 9.50 -0.26 -0.45
N LYS A 252 10.63 0.22 0.08
CA LYS A 252 11.24 -0.36 1.29
C LYS A 252 10.40 -0.13 2.56
N ALA A 253 9.32 0.65 2.46
CA ALA A 253 8.51 1.00 3.62
C ALA A 253 7.53 -0.12 4.02
N MET A 254 7.20 -1.05 3.10
CA MET A 254 6.30 -2.18 3.36
C MET A 254 7.02 -3.54 3.46
N LEU A 255 8.35 -3.56 3.63
CA LEU A 255 9.12 -4.80 3.81
C LEU A 255 8.57 -5.66 4.96
N ASN A 256 8.02 -5.01 6.00
CA ASN A 256 7.37 -5.67 7.12
C ASN A 256 6.17 -6.53 6.70
N VAL A 257 5.42 -6.13 5.67
CA VAL A 257 4.27 -6.91 5.17
C VAL A 257 4.75 -8.21 4.57
N ALA A 258 5.67 -8.13 3.60
CA ALA A 258 6.16 -9.31 2.92
C ALA A 258 6.92 -10.27 3.85
N ARG A 259 7.74 -9.75 4.78
CA ARG A 259 8.34 -10.55 5.85
C ARG A 259 7.29 -11.26 6.69
N LYS A 260 6.25 -10.57 7.16
CA LYS A 260 5.19 -11.19 7.97
C LYS A 260 4.36 -12.20 7.19
N LEU A 261 4.16 -12.01 5.89
CA LEU A 261 3.51 -13.00 5.02
C LEU A 261 4.39 -14.25 4.86
N GLN A 262 5.70 -14.07 4.70
CA GLN A 262 6.64 -15.19 4.67
C GLN A 262 6.66 -15.94 6.01
N GLU A 263 6.73 -15.24 7.14
CA GLU A 263 6.75 -15.86 8.48
C GLU A 263 5.45 -16.60 8.81
N ARG A 264 4.28 -16.07 8.41
CA ARG A 264 2.96 -16.63 8.77
C ARG A 264 2.45 -17.67 7.77
N PHE A 265 2.71 -17.48 6.48
CA PHE A 265 2.12 -18.28 5.40
C PHE A 265 3.17 -18.99 4.53
N GLY A 266 4.46 -18.73 4.73
CA GLY A 266 5.54 -19.37 3.99
C GLY A 266 5.76 -18.81 2.58
N THR A 267 5.03 -17.77 2.17
CA THR A 267 5.13 -17.22 0.81
C THR A 267 6.48 -16.53 0.58
N PRO A 268 7.29 -16.97 -0.40
CA PRO A 268 8.54 -16.31 -0.75
C PRO A 268 8.30 -14.91 -1.32
N TRP A 269 9.33 -14.07 -1.23
CA TRP A 269 9.27 -12.70 -1.72
C TRP A 269 10.60 -12.22 -2.31
N PHE A 270 10.53 -11.21 -3.17
CA PHE A 270 11.70 -10.53 -3.73
C PHE A 270 11.43 -9.04 -3.95
N GLU A 271 12.50 -8.25 -4.08
CA GLU A 271 12.42 -6.84 -4.44
C GLU A 271 12.58 -6.67 -5.96
N GLY A 272 11.77 -5.80 -6.56
CA GLY A 272 11.92 -5.43 -7.95
C GLY A 272 11.24 -4.11 -8.31
N SER A 273 11.34 -3.74 -9.58
CA SER A 273 10.88 -2.46 -10.11
C SER A 273 10.35 -2.67 -11.52
N PHE A 274 9.32 -1.91 -11.91
CA PHE A 274 8.82 -1.86 -13.29
C PHE A 274 9.27 -0.58 -14.03
N TYR A 275 10.25 0.14 -13.46
CA TYR A 275 10.80 1.34 -14.09
C TYR A 275 12.00 1.00 -14.95
N GLY A 276 11.81 1.11 -16.26
CA GLY A 276 12.85 0.85 -17.24
C GLY A 276 12.87 -0.59 -17.73
N ILE A 277 13.52 -0.78 -18.88
CA ILE A 277 13.53 -2.05 -19.61
C ILE A 277 14.21 -3.14 -18.76
N THR A 278 15.40 -2.83 -18.23
CA THR A 278 16.22 -3.79 -17.49
C THR A 278 15.52 -4.29 -16.22
N ASP A 279 14.97 -3.37 -15.42
CA ASP A 279 14.33 -3.73 -14.15
C ASP A 279 13.04 -4.50 -14.39
N THR A 280 12.25 -4.11 -15.39
CA THR A 280 11.03 -4.83 -15.78
C THR A 280 11.36 -6.25 -16.22
N SER A 281 12.33 -6.42 -17.13
CA SER A 281 12.78 -7.74 -17.59
C SER A 281 13.31 -8.59 -16.43
N GLN A 282 14.05 -7.99 -15.50
CA GLN A 282 14.59 -8.68 -14.32
C GLN A 282 13.47 -9.12 -13.37
N ALA A 283 12.48 -8.26 -13.10
CA ALA A 283 11.34 -8.60 -12.26
C ALA A 283 10.52 -9.78 -12.82
N LEU A 284 10.28 -9.80 -14.14
CA LEU A 284 9.58 -10.92 -14.79
C LEU A 284 10.39 -12.22 -14.71
N ARG A 285 11.71 -12.17 -14.88
CA ARG A 285 12.60 -13.32 -14.68
C ARG A 285 12.58 -13.84 -13.26
N ASP A 286 12.57 -12.93 -12.28
CA ASP A 286 12.57 -13.28 -10.87
C ASP A 286 11.26 -13.97 -10.45
N PHE A 287 10.11 -13.55 -10.99
CA PHE A 287 8.86 -14.29 -10.86
C PHE A 287 8.98 -15.72 -11.39
N ALA A 288 9.42 -15.88 -12.64
CA ALA A 288 9.54 -17.20 -13.26
C ALA A 288 10.51 -18.12 -12.49
N ARG A 289 11.62 -17.55 -12.00
CA ARG A 289 12.62 -18.28 -11.20
C ARG A 289 12.07 -18.75 -9.85
N LEU A 290 11.31 -17.92 -9.15
CA LEU A 290 10.77 -18.26 -7.83
C LEU A 290 9.61 -19.25 -7.91
N ILE A 291 8.78 -19.14 -8.94
CA ILE A 291 7.69 -20.09 -9.19
C ILE A 291 8.25 -21.45 -9.63
N GLY A 292 9.33 -21.46 -10.40
CA GLY A 292 10.03 -22.69 -10.81
C GLY A 292 9.31 -23.48 -11.90
N ASP A 293 8.43 -22.84 -12.69
CA ASP A 293 7.78 -23.43 -13.85
C ASP A 293 8.61 -23.18 -15.13
N ALA A 294 9.02 -24.26 -15.79
CA ALA A 294 9.84 -24.20 -17.01
C ALA A 294 9.08 -23.62 -18.22
N ASP A 295 7.77 -23.87 -18.31
CA ASP A 295 6.94 -23.30 -19.37
C ASP A 295 6.79 -21.79 -19.18
N LEU A 296 6.54 -21.36 -17.93
CA LEU A 296 6.53 -19.95 -17.56
C LEU A 296 7.87 -19.27 -17.89
N ALA A 297 8.99 -19.89 -17.53
CA ALA A 297 10.32 -19.35 -17.83
C ALA A 297 10.54 -19.14 -19.34
N SER A 298 10.14 -20.11 -20.18
CA SER A 298 10.26 -19.98 -21.63
C SER A 298 9.36 -18.87 -22.19
N ARG A 299 8.13 -18.74 -21.70
CA ARG A 299 7.20 -17.68 -22.12
C ARG A 299 7.68 -16.30 -21.69
N THR A 300 8.25 -16.20 -20.50
CA THR A 300 8.84 -14.97 -19.97
C THR A 300 9.98 -14.46 -20.88
N GLU A 301 10.93 -15.32 -21.27
CA GLU A 301 12.01 -14.89 -22.17
C GLU A 301 11.50 -14.51 -23.57
N ALA A 302 10.48 -15.20 -24.09
CA ALA A 302 9.87 -14.85 -25.38
C ALA A 302 9.17 -13.48 -25.33
N LEU A 303 8.44 -13.19 -24.25
CA LEU A 303 7.78 -11.90 -24.03
C LEU A 303 8.82 -10.79 -23.88
N ILE A 304 9.86 -11.01 -23.06
CA ILE A 304 10.96 -10.05 -22.87
C ILE A 304 11.62 -9.73 -24.22
N ALA A 305 12.00 -10.75 -25.00
CA ALA A 305 12.64 -10.53 -26.30
C ALA A 305 11.77 -9.68 -27.24
N ARG A 306 10.46 -9.92 -27.26
CA ARG A 306 9.50 -9.16 -28.07
C ARG A 306 9.37 -7.71 -27.62
N GLU A 307 9.10 -7.48 -26.34
CA GLU A 307 8.87 -6.12 -25.82
C GLU A 307 10.17 -5.30 -25.80
N GLU A 308 11.32 -5.90 -25.49
CA GLU A 308 12.61 -5.20 -25.57
C GLU A 308 12.92 -4.75 -26.99
N ALA A 309 12.70 -5.61 -28.00
CA ALA A 309 12.93 -5.24 -29.40
C ALA A 309 12.03 -4.07 -29.83
N LYS A 310 10.74 -4.13 -29.46
CA LYS A 310 9.75 -3.08 -29.74
C LYS A 310 10.11 -1.75 -29.06
N ILE A 311 10.45 -1.78 -27.78
CA ILE A 311 10.78 -0.58 -27.01
C ILE A 311 12.10 0.02 -27.50
N ARG A 312 13.13 -0.80 -27.76
CA ARG A 312 14.42 -0.31 -28.29
C ARG A 312 14.23 0.40 -29.62
N ALA A 313 13.47 -0.17 -30.55
CA ALA A 313 13.13 0.47 -31.83
C ALA A 313 12.38 1.80 -31.63
N ALA A 314 11.47 1.89 -30.64
CA ALA A 314 10.76 3.12 -30.33
C ALA A 314 11.63 4.20 -29.65
N LEU A 315 12.69 3.80 -28.95
CA LEU A 315 13.62 4.71 -28.26
C LEU A 315 14.75 5.22 -29.16
N GLU A 316 15.04 4.56 -30.28
CA GLU A 316 16.08 4.98 -31.24
C GLU A 316 15.97 6.46 -31.67
N PRO A 317 14.78 7.01 -31.99
CA PRO A 317 14.64 8.43 -32.34
C PRO A 317 14.95 9.38 -31.15
N GLY A 318 14.62 8.97 -29.92
CA GLY A 318 14.77 9.79 -28.71
C GLY A 318 16.18 9.77 -28.12
N ALA A 319 16.93 8.67 -28.32
CA ALA A 319 18.31 8.52 -27.86
C ALA A 319 19.25 9.59 -28.46
N ASN A 320 18.97 10.03 -29.69
CA ASN A 320 19.71 11.11 -30.36
C ASN A 320 19.33 12.52 -29.87
N ALA A 321 18.14 12.68 -29.28
CA ALA A 321 17.65 13.97 -28.81
C ALA A 321 18.08 14.29 -27.35
N TRP A 322 18.37 13.27 -26.55
CA TRP A 322 18.77 13.41 -25.14
C TRP A 322 20.07 12.66 -24.80
N PRO A 323 21.19 12.91 -25.52
CA PRO A 323 22.44 12.24 -25.21
C PRO A 323 22.99 12.75 -23.86
N ALA A 324 23.15 11.82 -22.90
CA ALA A 324 23.91 11.98 -21.66
C ALA A 324 23.68 13.31 -20.90
N SER A 325 22.43 13.76 -20.78
CA SER A 325 22.09 14.91 -19.94
C SER A 325 22.20 14.54 -18.45
N ALA A 326 22.93 15.34 -17.67
CA ALA A 326 22.99 15.16 -16.23
C ALA A 326 21.62 15.44 -15.60
N CYS A 327 20.99 14.41 -15.02
CA CYS A 327 19.77 14.55 -14.24
C CYS A 327 20.13 14.58 -12.76
N CYS A 328 19.75 15.65 -12.05
CA CYS A 328 19.84 15.70 -10.60
C CYS A 328 18.51 15.19 -10.01
N SER A 329 18.54 14.00 -9.42
CA SER A 329 17.39 13.44 -8.70
C SER A 329 17.59 13.60 -7.20
N THR A 330 16.62 14.21 -6.51
CA THR A 330 16.56 14.20 -5.04
C THR A 330 15.44 13.26 -4.61
N PRO A 331 15.75 12.06 -4.08
CA PRO A 331 14.71 11.16 -3.58
C PRO A 331 13.91 11.84 -2.46
N ALA A 332 12.61 11.55 -2.38
CA ALA A 332 11.74 12.06 -1.32
C ALA A 332 12.31 11.67 0.06
N GLY A 333 12.86 12.65 0.78
CA GLY A 333 13.43 12.48 2.12
C GLY A 333 14.95 12.64 2.23
N SER A 334 15.70 12.89 1.15
CA SER A 334 17.10 13.31 1.27
C SER A 334 17.21 14.83 1.32
N SER A 335 17.44 15.40 2.50
CA SER A 335 17.89 16.79 2.60
C SER A 335 19.25 16.92 1.90
N PRO A 336 19.46 17.87 0.99
CA PRO A 336 20.79 18.16 0.48
C PRO A 336 21.62 18.71 1.65
N GLY A 337 22.54 17.90 2.17
CA GLY A 337 23.54 18.39 3.12
C GLY A 337 24.37 19.46 2.44
N ARG A 338 24.24 20.71 2.91
CA ARG A 338 25.26 21.73 2.76
C ARG A 338 26.04 21.83 4.06
#